data_AF-A0A9E0Q1D1-F1
#
_entry.id   AF-A0A9E0Q1D1-F1
#
_cell.length_a   1.000
_cell.length_b   1.000
_cell.length_c   1.000
_cell.angle_alpha   90.00
_cell.angle_beta   90.00
_cell.angle_gamma   90.00
#
_symmetry.space_group_name_H-M   'P 1'
#
loop_
_entity.id
_entity.type
_entity.pdbx_description
1 polymer ?
#
loop_
_entity_poly.entity_id
_entity_poly.type
_entity_poly.pdbx_seq_one_letter_code
_entity_poly.pdbx_strand_id
1 'polypeptide(L)'
;FLYMGALDDNDAVQFDDGYSAAEKAIVDAVIGAKMQPDRWELCQRIYREAGAAATFRTFKDVGHFTTREVNEEIRDFFRAQLAPPR
;
A
#
# COMPACT_ATOMS: atom_id res chain seq x y z
N PHE A 1 -4.80 -7.48 3.87
CA PHE A 1 -3.53 -6.96 4.40
C PHE A 1 -2.81 -6.27 3.27
N LEU A 2 -2.52 -4.98 3.42
CA LEU A 2 -1.72 -4.21 2.47
C LEU A 2 -0.48 -3.72 3.21
N TYR A 3 0.67 -3.71 2.55
CA TYR A 3 1.90 -3.24 3.16
C TYR A 3 2.73 -2.42 2.19
N MET A 4 3.59 -1.57 2.74
CA MET A 4 4.58 -0.79 2.00
C MET A 4 5.78 -0.50 2.89
N GLY A 5 6.96 -0.33 2.28
CA GLY A 5 8.11 0.23 2.97
C GLY A 5 7.93 1.73 3.21
N ALA A 6 8.33 2.25 4.38
CA ALA A 6 8.27 3.69 4.66
C ALA A 6 9.22 4.51 3.77
N LEU A 7 10.24 3.84 3.20
CA LEU A 7 11.22 4.40 2.27
C LEU A 7 10.89 4.03 0.81
N ASP A 8 9.73 3.43 0.55
CA ASP A 8 9.30 3.07 -0.81
C ASP A 8 8.65 4.29 -1.49
N ASP A 9 9.46 5.05 -2.21
CA ASP A 9 9.02 6.15 -3.06
C ASP A 9 8.78 5.71 -4.51
N ASN A 10 8.84 4.40 -4.80
CA ASN A 10 8.66 3.87 -6.15
C ASN A 10 7.18 3.96 -6.55
N ASP A 11 6.89 4.95 -7.39
CA ASP A 11 5.54 5.22 -7.85
C ASP A 11 5.32 4.73 -9.28
N ALA A 12 4.69 3.56 -9.42
CA ALA A 12 4.30 2.97 -10.70
C ALA A 12 3.47 3.93 -11.58
N VAL A 13 2.68 4.83 -10.99
CA VAL A 13 1.84 5.80 -11.72
C VAL A 13 2.70 6.83 -12.47
N GLN A 14 3.92 7.07 -11.99
CA GLN A 14 4.80 8.06 -12.61
C GLN A 14 5.51 7.55 -13.85
N PHE A 15 5.47 6.24 -14.12
CA PHE A 15 6.03 5.61 -15.31
C PHE A 15 4.99 5.55 -16.45
N ASP A 16 5.46 5.67 -17.69
CA ASP A 16 4.62 5.76 -18.90
C ASP A 16 4.18 4.38 -19.43
N ASP A 17 4.35 3.32 -18.65
CA ASP A 17 4.01 1.94 -19.03
C ASP A 17 2.65 1.47 -18.48
N GLY A 18 2.09 2.17 -17.51
CA GLY A 18 0.83 1.80 -16.85
C GLY A 18 -0.36 2.74 -17.12
N TYR A 19 -0.12 4.03 -17.38
CA TYR A 19 -1.17 5.04 -17.48
C TYR A 19 -0.89 6.03 -18.61
N SER A 20 -1.94 6.47 -19.31
CA SER A 20 -1.84 7.64 -20.17
C SER A 20 -1.60 8.91 -19.33
N ALA A 21 -1.10 9.97 -19.96
CA ALA A 21 -0.91 11.26 -19.29
C ALA A 21 -2.21 11.82 -18.66
N ALA A 22 -3.37 11.55 -19.30
CA ALA A 22 -4.66 11.96 -18.78
C ALA A 22 -5.06 11.18 -17.52
N GLU A 23 -4.85 9.87 -17.50
CA GLU A 23 -5.14 9.02 -16.34
C GLU A 23 -4.20 9.31 -15.18
N LYS A 24 -2.90 9.50 -15.46
CA LYS A 24 -1.91 9.93 -14.47
C LYS A 24 -2.33 11.23 -13.80
N ALA A 25 -2.77 12.22 -14.57
CA ALA A 25 -3.26 13.49 -14.03
C ALA A 25 -4.49 13.31 -13.11
N ILE A 26 -5.38 12.36 -13.41
CA ILE A 26 -6.52 12.03 -12.55
C ILE A 26 -6.04 11.39 -11.25
N VAL A 27 -5.12 10.42 -11.32
CA VAL A 27 -4.58 9.74 -10.13
C VAL A 27 -3.89 10.76 -9.21
N ASP A 28 -3.02 11.60 -9.78
CA ASP A 28 -2.28 12.63 -9.04
C ASP A 28 -3.23 13.62 -8.35
N ALA A 29 -4.34 13.98 -9.01
CA ALA A 29 -5.33 14.91 -8.46
C ALA A 29 -6.24 14.29 -7.39
N VAL A 30 -6.59 13.01 -7.51
CA VAL A 30 -7.58 12.36 -6.63
C VAL A 30 -6.91 11.74 -5.41
N ILE A 31 -5.80 11.03 -5.60
CA ILE A 31 -5.13 10.29 -4.52
C ILE A 31 -3.70 10.76 -4.25
N GLY A 32 -3.22 11.79 -4.94
CA GLY A 32 -1.93 12.43 -4.68
C GLY A 32 -0.83 11.98 -5.64
N ALA A 33 0.08 12.90 -5.96
CA ALA A 33 1.18 12.68 -6.92
C ALA A 33 2.42 12.01 -6.32
N LYS A 34 2.54 12.01 -4.98
CA LYS A 34 3.69 11.47 -4.25
C LYS A 34 3.29 10.19 -3.53
N MET A 35 4.05 9.11 -3.74
CA MET A 35 3.75 7.82 -3.12
C MET A 35 3.78 7.88 -1.59
N GLN A 36 4.90 8.34 -1.01
CA GLN A 36 5.08 8.50 0.44
C GLN A 36 5.31 9.98 0.85
N PRO A 37 4.68 10.48 1.93
CA PRO A 37 3.60 9.84 2.67
C PRO A 37 2.22 10.01 1.99
N ASP A 38 2.10 10.97 1.08
CA ASP A 38 0.81 11.57 0.68
C ASP A 38 -0.22 10.54 0.19
N ARG A 39 0.09 9.81 -0.89
CA ARG A 39 -0.86 8.84 -1.47
C ARG A 39 -1.07 7.64 -0.56
N TRP A 40 -0.01 7.11 0.03
CA TRP A 40 -0.11 5.94 0.91
C TRP A 40 -0.98 6.22 2.15
N GLU A 41 -0.82 7.37 2.80
CA GLU A 41 -1.64 7.78 3.95
C GLU A 41 -3.07 8.12 3.56
N LEU A 42 -3.29 8.72 2.39
CA LEU A 42 -4.63 8.98 1.89
C LEU A 42 -5.39 7.68 1.58
N CYS A 43 -4.76 6.72 0.90
CA CYS A 43 -5.35 5.39 0.65
C CYS A 43 -5.75 4.69 1.96
N GLN A 44 -4.88 4.69 2.98
CA GLN A 44 -5.20 4.16 4.30
C GLN A 44 -6.44 4.81 4.92
N ARG A 45 -6.54 6.13 4.81
CA ARG A 45 -7.68 6.91 5.31
C ARG A 45 -8.99 6.53 4.59
N ILE A 46 -8.97 6.46 3.26
CA ILE A 46 -10.13 6.09 2.44
C ILE A 46 -10.67 4.71 2.85
N TYR A 47 -9.80 3.71 2.99
CA TYR A 47 -10.22 2.37 3.41
C TYR A 47 -10.84 2.36 4.81
N ARG A 48 -10.26 3.12 5.75
CA ARG A 48 -10.78 3.26 7.11
C ARG A 48 -12.15 3.93 7.14
N GLU A 49 -12.32 5.02 6.38
CA GLU A 49 -13.58 5.75 6.27
C GLU A 49 -14.68 4.92 5.60
N ALA A 50 -14.31 4.06 4.64
CA ALA A 50 -15.22 3.12 4.02
C ALA A 50 -15.61 1.93 4.92
N GLY A 51 -15.04 1.81 6.13
CA GLY A 51 -15.27 0.67 7.01
C GLY A 51 -14.74 -0.66 6.46
N ALA A 52 -13.76 -0.61 5.55
CA ALA A 52 -13.20 -1.81 4.95
C ALA A 52 -12.42 -2.63 5.98
N ALA A 53 -12.61 -3.95 5.96
CA ALA A 53 -11.83 -4.89 6.76
C ALA A 53 -10.41 -5.06 6.20
N ALA A 54 -9.61 -3.98 6.28
CA ALA A 54 -8.25 -3.93 5.79
C ALA A 54 -7.26 -3.62 6.92
N THR A 55 -6.14 -4.34 6.94
CA THR A 55 -4.98 -4.03 7.78
C THR A 55 -3.90 -3.41 6.89
N PHE A 56 -3.38 -2.27 7.31
CA PHE A 56 -2.26 -1.59 6.68
C PHE A 56 -1.01 -1.70 7.55
N ARG A 57 0.14 -1.95 6.93
CA ARG A 57 1.45 -2.00 7.59
C ARG A 57 2.47 -1.17 6.82
N THR A 58 3.19 -0.33 7.55
CA THR A 58 4.27 0.50 7.01
C THR A 58 5.56 0.14 7.73
N PHE A 59 6.54 -0.42 7.00
CA PHE A 59 7.79 -0.90 7.59
C PHE A 59 8.85 0.20 7.55
N LYS A 60 9.26 0.68 8.73
CA LYS A 60 10.05 1.93 8.89
C LYS A 60 11.35 1.99 8.08
N ASP A 61 12.10 0.90 8.02
CA ASP A 61 13.44 0.87 7.42
C ASP A 61 13.47 0.07 6.09
N VAL A 62 12.32 -0.02 5.41
CA VAL A 62 12.14 -0.81 4.18
C VAL A 62 11.79 0.13 3.03
N GLY A 63 12.41 -0.09 1.86
CA GLY A 63 12.10 0.59 0.60
C GLY A 63 11.32 -0.32 -0.35
N HIS A 64 11.60 -0.27 -1.65
CA HIS A 64 10.97 -1.13 -2.66
C HIS A 64 11.54 -2.57 -2.68
N PHE A 65 11.46 -3.27 -1.55
CA PHE A 65 11.93 -4.65 -1.39
C PHE A 65 11.24 -5.32 -0.20
N THR A 66 11.49 -6.61 0.01
CA THR A 66 10.96 -7.36 1.16
C THR A 66 12.06 -7.75 2.14
N THR A 67 11.70 -7.81 3.42
CA THR A 67 12.55 -8.33 4.48
C THR A 67 11.96 -9.62 5.04
N ARG A 68 12.71 -10.29 5.91
CA ARG A 68 12.19 -11.44 6.66
C ARG A 68 10.94 -11.08 7.45
N GLU A 69 10.94 -9.93 8.12
CA GLU A 69 9.81 -9.44 8.93
C GLU A 69 8.54 -9.27 8.08
N VAL A 70 8.66 -8.61 6.91
CA VAL A 70 7.56 -8.46 5.94
C VAL A 70 6.98 -9.82 5.57
N ASN A 71 7.84 -10.77 5.19
CA ASN A 71 7.41 -12.10 4.77
C ASN A 71 6.76 -12.90 5.92
N GLU A 72 7.26 -12.77 7.14
CA GLU A 72 6.70 -13.43 8.33
C GLU A 72 5.31 -12.86 8.69
N GLU A 73 5.11 -11.54 8.63
CA GLU A 73 3.80 -10.93 8.89
C GLU A 73 2.76 -11.30 7.83
N ILE A 74 3.15 -11.33 6.55
CA ILE A 74 2.25 -11.76 5.47
C ILE A 74 1.83 -13.22 5.68
N ARG A 75 2.79 -14.10 5.98
CA ARG A 75 2.50 -15.51 6.30
C ARG A 75 1.53 -15.62 7.47
N ASP A 76 1.74 -14.85 8.53
CA ASP A 76 0.92 -14.92 9.74
C ASP A 76 -0.49 -14.37 9.52
N PHE A 77 -0.62 -13.30 8.71
CA PHE A 77 -1.91 -12.82 8.24
C PHE A 77 -2.70 -13.93 7.54
N PHE A 78 -2.11 -14.59 6.53
CA PHE A 78 -2.80 -15.66 5.81
C PHE A 78 -3.13 -16.86 6.70
N ARG A 79 -2.20 -17.27 7.58
CA ARG A 79 -2.46 -18.35 8.53
C ARG A 79 -3.67 -18.05 9.43
N ALA A 80 -3.81 -16.81 9.88
CA ALA A 80 -4.95 -16.39 10.70
C ALA A 80 -6.27 -16.42 9.92
N GLN A 81 -6.26 -16.15 8.61
CA GLN A 81 -7.46 -16.21 7.77
C GLN A 81 -7.88 -17.65 7.42
N LEU A 82 -6.93 -18.59 7.41
CA LEU A 82 -7.19 -20.01 7.12
C LEU A 82 -7.60 -20.81 8.36
N ALA A 83 -7.41 -20.27 9.56
CA ALA A 83 -7.85 -20.91 10.79
C ALA A 83 -9.39 -20.95 10.84
N PRO A 84 -10.01 -22.08 11.24
CA PRO A 84 -11.45 -22.13 11.39
C PRO A 84 -11.92 -21.09 12.41
N PRO A 85 -13.10 -20.47 12.19
CA PRO A 85 -13.66 -19.51 13.14
C PRO A 85 -13.77 -20.15 14.53
N ARG A 86 -13.35 -19.39 15.55
CA ARG A 86 -13.50 -19.78 16.97
C ARG A 86 -14.94 -19.62 17.42
#